data_AF-A0A7J6FNH2-F1
#
_entry.id   AF-A0A7J6FNH2-F1
#
_cell.length_a   1.000
_cell.length_b   1.000
_cell.length_c   1.000
_cell.angle_alpha   90.00
_cell.angle_beta   90.00
_cell.angle_gamma   90.00
#
_symmetry.space_group_name_H-M   'P 1'
#
loop_
_entity.id
_entity.type
_entity.pdbx_description
1 polymer ?
#
loop_
_entity_poly.entity_id
_entity_poly.type
_entity_poly.pdbx_seq_one_letter_code
_entity_poly.pdbx_strand_id
1 'polypeptide(L)' 'MRFLQRVRCWECCQHPSIVRVTRPTRPDKARRLGYKAKKGYVVYRVRVRHGGRKRPVPKGIVYGKPTN' A
#
# COMPACT_ATOMS: atom_id res chain seq x y z
N MET A 1 3.24 19.60 3.10
CA MET A 1 3.61 18.89 4.34
C MET A 1 4.69 17.82 4.09
N ARG A 2 5.90 18.21 3.64
CA ARG A 2 6.98 17.24 3.31
C ARG A 2 7.55 16.53 4.53
N PHE A 3 7.73 17.24 5.64
CA PHE A 3 8.32 16.71 6.87
C PHE A 3 7.52 15.52 7.45
N LEU A 4 6.21 15.72 7.66
CA LEU A 4 5.32 14.67 8.19
C LEU A 4 5.27 13.43 7.30
N GLN A 5 5.30 13.60 5.97
CA GLN A 5 5.30 12.48 5.04
C GLN A 5 6.62 11.69 5.09
N ARG A 6 7.76 12.38 5.25
CA ARG A 6 9.07 11.73 5.36
C ARG A 6 9.16 10.85 6.61
N VAL A 7 8.80 11.39 7.78
CA VAL A 7 8.81 10.64 9.05
C VAL A 7 7.84 9.46 8.99
N ARG A 8 6.61 9.70 8.52
CA ARG A 8 5.61 8.62 8.37
C ARG A 8 6.07 7.55 7.40
N CYS A 9 6.65 7.91 6.26
CA CYS A 9 7.16 6.94 5.28
C CYS A 9 8.22 6.03 5.90
N TRP A 10 9.15 6.59 6.68
CA TRP A 10 10.17 5.82 7.38
C TRP A 10 9.56 4.83 8.39
N GLU A 11 8.67 5.28 9.28
CA GLU A 11 7.96 4.45 10.26
C GLU A 11 7.18 3.32 9.55
N CYS A 12 6.53 3.69 8.45
CA CYS A 12 5.76 2.83 7.58
C CYS A 12 6.60 1.72 6.90
N CYS A 13 7.90 1.94 6.71
CA CYS A 13 8.81 0.98 6.09
C CYS A 13 9.32 -0.06 7.07
N GLN A 14 9.45 0.28 8.37
CA GLN A 14 9.92 -0.63 9.42
C GLN A 14 8.88 -1.68 9.81
N HIS A 15 7.60 -1.36 9.61
CA HIS A 15 6.48 -2.25 9.88
C HIS A 15 6.30 -3.34 8.81
N PRO A 16 5.63 -4.48 9.15
CA PRO A 16 5.32 -5.52 8.18
C PRO A 16 4.36 -5.02 7.10
N SER A 17 4.24 -5.79 6.01
CA SER A 17 3.48 -5.38 4.83
C SER A 17 1.99 -5.14 5.09
N ILE A 18 1.42 -5.81 6.10
CA ILE A 18 0.02 -5.64 6.54
C ILE A 18 0.03 -5.37 8.03
N VAL A 19 -0.54 -4.24 8.45
CA VAL A 19 -0.65 -3.86 9.87
C VAL A 19 -2.05 -3.36 10.17
N ARG A 20 -2.64 -3.83 11.26
CA ARG A 20 -3.86 -3.24 11.81
C ARG A 20 -3.51 -1.93 12.50
N VAL A 21 -4.21 -0.85 12.15
CA VAL A 21 -4.03 0.46 12.80
C VAL A 21 -5.25 0.74 13.66
N THR A 22 -5.04 1.28 14.85
CA THR A 22 -6.13 1.60 15.80
C THR A 22 -7.02 2.74 15.30
N ARG A 23 -6.45 3.73 14.60
CA ARG A 23 -7.15 4.89 14.03
C ARG A 23 -6.59 5.23 12.65
N PRO A 24 -7.40 5.77 11.73
CA PRO A 24 -6.91 6.18 10.42
C PRO A 24 -5.93 7.36 10.55
N THR A 25 -4.78 7.27 9.88
CA THR A 25 -3.78 8.36 9.82
C THR A 25 -4.29 9.60 9.06
N ARG A 26 -5.36 9.45 8.28
CA ARG A 26 -6.09 10.50 7.56
C ARG A 26 -7.60 10.40 7.86
N PRO A 27 -8.08 10.96 8.98
CA PRO A 27 -9.50 10.88 9.35
C PRO A 27 -10.39 11.68 8.39
N ASP A 28 -9.89 12.77 7.82
CA ASP A 28 -10.53 13.60 6.80
C ASP A 28 -10.98 12.77 5.59
N LYS A 29 -10.03 12.05 4.98
CA LYS A 29 -10.28 11.21 3.81
C LYS A 29 -11.09 9.97 4.19
N ALA A 30 -10.79 9.36 5.34
CA ALA A 30 -11.51 8.17 5.79
C ALA A 30 -13.02 8.46 5.93
N ARG A 31 -13.40 9.59 6.54
CA ARG A 31 -14.82 9.97 6.70
C ARG A 31 -15.52 10.18 5.36
N ARG A 32 -14.85 10.81 4.38
CA ARG A 32 -15.39 10.97 3.02
C ARG A 32 -15.65 9.64 2.32
N LEU A 33 -14.86 8.60 2.64
CA LEU A 33 -15.02 7.24 2.13
C LEU A 33 -15.99 6.39 2.98
N GLY A 34 -16.67 6.97 3.96
CA GLY A 34 -17.69 6.28 4.76
C GLY A 34 -17.20 5.70 6.09
N TYR A 35 -15.95 5.97 6.51
CA TYR A 35 -15.49 5.59 7.85
C TYR A 35 -16.31 6.31 8.93
N LYS A 36 -16.86 5.53 9.86
CA LYS A 36 -17.52 6.02 11.07
C LYS A 36 -16.77 5.48 12.29
N ALA A 37 -16.57 6.32 13.30
CA ALA A 37 -15.94 5.92 14.56
C ALA A 37 -16.95 5.16 15.44
N LYS A 38 -17.35 3.97 14.98
CA LYS A 38 -18.26 3.05 15.69
C LYS A 38 -17.65 1.65 15.74
N LYS A 39 -18.09 0.83 16.70
CA LYS A 39 -17.65 -0.57 16.80
C LYS A 39 -17.95 -1.31 15.48
N GLY A 40 -17.05 -2.21 15.09
CA GLY A 40 -17.12 -2.95 13.82
C GLY A 40 -16.33 -2.35 12.66
N TYR A 41 -15.85 -1.10 12.76
CA TYR A 41 -14.96 -0.51 11.75
C TYR A 41 -13.51 -0.80 12.12
N VAL A 42 -12.75 -1.37 11.18
CA VAL A 42 -11.33 -1.65 11.34
C VAL A 42 -10.57 -1.12 10.14
N VAL A 43 -9.39 -0.53 10.40
CA VAL A 43 -8.53 0.02 9.36
C VAL A 43 -7.22 -0.77 9.35
N TYR A 44 -6.85 -1.25 8.16
CA TYR A 44 -5.56 -1.86 7.93
C TYR A 44 -4.73 -0.96 7.03
N ARG A 45 -3.42 -0.96 7.28
CA ARG A 45 -2.41 -0.40 6.40
C ARG A 45 -1.76 -1.53 5.63
N VAL A 46 -1.71 -1.38 4.31
CA VAL A 46 -1.10 -2.35 3.40
C VAL A 46 -0.03 -1.68 2.56
N ARG A 47 1.15 -2.30 2.46
CA ARG A 47 2.26 -1.85 1.62
C ARG A 47 2.27 -2.63 0.31
N VAL A 48 2.33 -1.90 -0.80
CA VAL A 48 2.51 -2.45 -2.16
C VAL A 48 3.85 -1.98 -2.70
N ARG A 49 4.55 -2.85 -3.45
CA ARG A 49 5.80 -2.48 -4.13
C ARG A 49 5.48 -1.55 -5.29
N HIS A 50 6.25 -0.48 -5.44
CA HIS A 50 6.14 0.42 -6.57
C HIS A 50 6.87 -0.18 -7.78
N GLY A 51 6.51 0.26 -8.99
CA GLY A 51 7.09 -0.23 -10.25
C GLY A 51 6.14 -1.16 -11.04
N GLY A 52 6.54 -1.50 -12.27
CA GLY A 52 5.79 -2.38 -13.15
C GLY A 52 5.93 -3.86 -12.79
N ARG A 53 4.98 -4.69 -13.26
CA ARG A 53 5.06 -6.15 -13.13
C ARG A 53 6.00 -6.71 -14.21
N LYS A 54 7.11 -7.32 -13.80
CA LYS A 54 7.92 -8.15 -14.69
C LYS A 54 7.21 -9.49 -14.93
N ARG A 55 7.10 -9.94 -16.19
CA ARG A 55 6.56 -11.27 -16.52
C ARG A 55 7.44 -12.35 -15.88
N PRO A 56 6.89 -13.32 -15.14
CA PRO A 56 7.66 -14.40 -14.54
C PRO A 56 8.01 -15.43 -15.62
N VAL A 57 9.09 -15.18 -16.37
CA VAL A 57 9.65 -16.12 -17.35
C VAL A 57 10.94 -16.73 -16.81
N PRO A 58 11.14 -18.06 -16.95
CA PRO A 58 12.42 -18.69 -16.60
C PRO A 58 13.56 -18.01 -17.36
N LYS A 59 14.60 -17.57 -16.62
CA LYS A 59 15.80 -16.91 -17.18
C LYS A 59 15.55 -15.64 -18.01
N GLY A 60 14.34 -15.07 -18.01
CA GLY A 60 14.04 -13.91 -18.85
C GLY A 60 13.67 -14.27 -20.31
N ILE A 61 13.64 -15.56 -20.67
CA ILE A 61 13.44 -16.00 -22.05
C ILE A 61 11.95 -16.13 -22.32
N VAL A 62 11.48 -15.45 -23.37
CA VAL A 62 10.12 -15.61 -23.89
C VAL A 62 10.19 -16.53 -25.10
N TYR A 63 9.69 -17.75 -24.95
CA TYR A 63 9.44 -18.63 -26.09
C TYR A 63 8.11 -18.24 -26.75
N GLY A 64 8.08 -18.24 -28.08
CA GLY A 64 6.90 -17.84 -28.86
C GLY A 64 7.28 -16.90 -30.00
N LYS A 65 6.27 -16.55 -30.81
CA LYS A 65 6.46 -15.58 -31.89
C LYS A 65 6.62 -14.17 -31.29
N PRO A 66 7.51 -13.33 -31.83
CA PRO A 66 7.53 -11.92 -31.47
C PRO A 66 6.18 -11.32 -31.84
N THR A 67 5.54 -10.70 -30.86
CA THR A 67 4.35 -9.86 -31.05
C THR A 67 4.75 -8.41 -30.96
N ASN A 68 4.06 -7.55 -31.71
CA ASN A 68 4.18 -6.10 -31.61
C ASN A 68 3.77 -5.57 -30.23
#